data_AF-A0A956NMJ3-F1
#
_entry.id   AF-A0A956NMJ3-F1
#
_cell.length_a   1.000
_cell.length_b   1.000
_cell.length_c   1.000
_cell.angle_alpha   90.00
_cell.angle_beta   90.00
_cell.angle_gamma   90.00
#
_symmetry.space_group_name_H-M   'P 1'
#
loop_
_entity.id
_entity.type
_entity.pdbx_description
1 polymer ?
#
loop_
_entity_poly.entity_id
_entity_poly.type
_entity_poly.pdbx_seq_one_letter_code
_entity_poly.pdbx_strand_id
1 'polypeptide(L)'
;MPRRPLLAAIAVLALSLPLAPIHGQDAGVSERLESWYAAARRTSPGTWGVVVADQEGQVLWSVNADEPMVPASTVKLLTTGFA
;
A
#
# COMPACT_ATOMS: atom_id res chain seq x y z
N MET A 1 23.54 -12.53 45.67
CA MET A 1 22.17 -12.84 45.18
C MET A 1 22.03 -12.43 43.71
N PRO A 2 21.38 -13.23 42.87
CA PRO A 2 21.67 -13.35 41.44
C PRO A 2 20.80 -12.38 40.63
N ARG A 3 21.33 -11.19 40.28
CA ARG A 3 20.63 -10.23 39.41
C ARG A 3 20.83 -10.49 37.91
N ARG A 4 21.81 -11.32 37.56
CA ARG A 4 22.16 -11.70 36.18
C ARG A 4 21.11 -12.57 35.45
N PRO A 5 20.48 -13.58 36.06
CA PRO A 5 19.48 -14.40 35.35
C PRO A 5 18.19 -13.62 35.07
N LEU A 6 17.85 -12.64 35.92
CA LEU A 6 16.66 -11.80 35.73
C LEU A 6 16.80 -10.87 34.52
N LEU A 7 17.99 -10.28 34.33
CA LEU A 7 18.26 -9.44 33.16
C LEU A 7 18.28 -10.25 31.86
N ALA A 8 18.79 -11.49 31.90
CA ALA A 8 18.77 -12.39 30.76
C ALA A 8 17.33 -12.80 30.38
N ALA A 9 16.48 -13.08 31.36
CA ALA A 9 15.07 -13.42 31.13
C ALA A 9 14.28 -12.27 30.50
N ILE A 10 14.54 -11.03 30.92
CA ILE A 10 13.90 -9.84 30.36
C ILE A 10 14.35 -9.60 28.91
N ALA A 11 15.62 -9.82 28.59
CA ALA A 11 16.14 -9.67 27.24
C ALA A 11 15.53 -10.70 26.26
N VAL A 12 15.36 -11.95 26.69
CA VAL A 12 14.71 -13.00 25.89
C VAL A 12 13.23 -12.69 25.67
N LEU A 13 12.53 -12.17 26.70
CA LEU A 13 11.13 -11.78 26.57
C LEU A 13 10.94 -10.59 25.62
N ALA A 14 11.83 -9.60 25.67
CA ALA A 14 11.81 -8.44 24.77
C ALA A 14 12.04 -8.83 23.30
N LEU A 15 12.83 -9.89 23.04
CA LEU A 15 13.08 -10.41 21.69
C LEU A 15 11.89 -11.18 21.10
N SER A 16 10.95 -11.62 21.95
CA SER A 16 9.76 -12.38 21.53
C SER A 16 8.54 -11.52 21.20
N LEU A 17 8.65 -10.19 21.35
CA LEU A 17 7.59 -9.28 20.96
C LEU A 17 7.49 -9.25 19.43
N PRO A 18 6.34 -9.64 18.84
CA PRO A 18 6.15 -9.48 17.41
C PRO A 18 6.26 -7.98 17.09
N LEU A 19 7.18 -7.61 16.19
CA LEU A 19 7.17 -6.29 15.58
C LEU A 19 5.86 -6.17 14.82
N ALA A 20 4.87 -5.54 15.44
CA ALA A 20 3.67 -5.16 14.72
C ALA A 20 4.09 -4.18 13.62
N PRO A 21 3.82 -4.49 12.34
CA PRO A 21 4.05 -3.52 11.28
C PRO A 21 3.26 -2.24 11.61
N ILE A 22 3.98 -1.12 11.74
CA ILE A 22 3.38 0.19 11.94
C ILE A 22 2.80 0.60 10.58
N HIS A 23 1.56 0.21 10.30
CA HIS A 23 0.81 0.60 9.09
C HIS A 23 0.31 2.05 9.20
N GLY A 24 1.21 3.00 9.41
CA GLY A 24 0.88 4.42 9.55
C GLY A 24 0.35 5.08 8.28
N GLN A 25 0.34 4.38 7.14
CA GLN A 25 -0.04 4.93 5.83
C GLN A 25 -1.52 4.72 5.47
N ASP A 26 -2.25 3.85 6.16
CA ASP A 26 -3.60 3.41 5.73
C ASP A 26 -4.76 4.23 6.29
N ALA A 27 -4.57 5.00 7.37
CA ALA A 27 -5.69 5.65 8.04
C ALA A 27 -6.35 6.73 7.14
N GLY A 28 -7.47 6.34 6.51
CA GLY A 28 -8.33 7.21 5.72
C GLY A 28 -7.88 7.49 4.28
N VAL A 29 -6.82 6.85 3.76
CA VAL A 29 -6.42 7.04 2.35
C VAL A 29 -7.47 6.46 1.42
N SER A 30 -7.95 5.23 1.68
CA SER A 30 -9.02 4.62 0.89
C SER A 30 -10.29 5.46 0.88
N GLU A 31 -10.70 6.03 2.01
CA GLU A 31 -11.91 6.86 2.10
C GLU A 31 -11.77 8.17 1.29
N ARG A 32 -10.59 8.80 1.36
CA ARG A 32 -10.26 9.97 0.55
C ARG A 32 -10.28 9.64 -0.95
N LEU A 33 -9.68 8.52 -1.35
CA LEU A 33 -9.67 8.06 -2.75
C LEU A 33 -11.08 7.72 -3.25
N GLU A 34 -11.91 7.09 -2.42
CA GLU A 34 -13.30 6.80 -2.77
C GLU A 34 -14.11 8.09 -2.99
N SER A 35 -13.97 9.06 -2.08
CA SER A 35 -14.65 10.36 -2.19
C SER A 35 -14.21 11.13 -3.45
N TRP A 36 -12.91 11.08 -3.75
CA TRP A 36 -12.35 11.69 -4.95
C TRP A 36 -12.88 10.99 -6.20
N TYR A 37 -12.84 9.66 -6.27
CA TYR A 37 -13.28 8.91 -7.43
C TYR A 37 -14.77 9.14 -7.71
N ALA A 38 -15.60 9.16 -6.67
CA ALA A 38 -17.02 9.47 -6.78
C ALA A 38 -17.30 10.86 -7.36
N ALA A 39 -16.45 11.85 -7.08
CA ALA A 39 -16.52 13.18 -7.67
C ALA A 39 -15.95 13.20 -9.11
N ALA A 40 -14.77 12.62 -9.33
CA ALA A 40 -14.06 12.62 -10.61
C ALA A 40 -14.85 11.92 -11.72
N ARG A 41 -15.45 10.76 -11.43
CA ARG A 41 -16.24 10.01 -12.41
C ARG A 41 -17.49 10.78 -12.91
N ARG A 42 -17.97 11.76 -12.14
CA ARG A 42 -19.12 12.60 -12.54
C ARG A 42 -18.71 13.66 -13.56
N THR A 43 -17.50 14.20 -13.45
CA THR A 43 -17.00 15.28 -14.31
C THR A 43 -16.19 14.76 -15.49
N SER A 44 -15.66 13.54 -15.41
CA SER A 44 -14.93 12.88 -16.48
C SER A 44 -15.48 11.47 -16.70
N PRO A 45 -16.55 11.35 -17.51
CA PRO A 45 -17.21 10.08 -17.77
C PRO A 45 -16.34 9.19 -18.67
N GLY A 46 -16.48 7.88 -18.52
CA GLY A 46 -15.71 6.88 -19.26
C GLY A 46 -15.44 5.64 -18.40
N THR A 47 -14.69 4.69 -18.95
CA THR A 47 -14.18 3.56 -18.17
C THR A 47 -12.88 3.98 -17.51
N TRP A 48 -12.78 3.74 -16.21
CA TRP A 48 -11.61 4.06 -15.39
C TRP A 48 -10.96 2.77 -14.91
N GLY A 49 -9.63 2.75 -14.94
CA GLY A 49 -8.79 1.77 -14.24
C GLY A 49 -7.76 2.54 -13.42
N VAL A 50 -7.76 2.32 -12.10
CA VAL A 50 -6.87 3.03 -11.17
C VAL A 50 -6.39 2.04 -10.12
N VAL A 51 -5.09 2.05 -9.85
CA VAL A 51 -4.47 1.29 -8.75
C VAL A 51 -3.55 2.23 -7.99
N VAL A 52 -3.71 2.28 -6.67
CA VAL A 52 -2.82 3.01 -5.78
C VAL A 52 -2.21 2.00 -4.82
N ALA A 53 -0.87 1.94 -4.79
CA ALA A 53 -0.10 1.00 -3.98
C ALA A 53 1.01 1.72 -3.21
N ASP A 54 1.50 1.11 -2.15
CA ASP A 54 2.71 1.55 -1.44
C ASP A 54 3.99 1.13 -2.20
N GLN A 55 5.16 1.43 -1.62
CA GLN A 55 6.46 1.15 -2.24
C GLN A 55 6.81 -0.34 -2.21
N GLU A 56 6.18 -1.09 -1.31
CA GLU A 56 6.29 -2.54 -1.15
C GLU A 56 5.37 -3.30 -2.11
N GLY A 57 4.53 -2.57 -2.87
CA GLY A 57 3.59 -3.12 -3.83
C GLY A 57 2.26 -3.58 -3.21
N GLN A 58 1.98 -3.24 -1.95
CA GLN A 58 0.67 -3.48 -1.35
C GLN A 58 -0.34 -2.50 -1.94
N VAL A 59 -1.41 -3.05 -2.51
CA VAL A 59 -2.51 -2.23 -3.05
C VAL A 59 -3.31 -1.63 -1.90
N LEU A 60 -3.38 -0.30 -1.86
CA LEU A 60 -4.10 0.46 -0.85
C LEU A 60 -5.56 0.71 -1.26
N TRP A 61 -5.79 0.89 -2.57
CA TRP A 61 -7.13 1.10 -3.16
C TRP A 61 -7.08 0.90 -4.68
N SER A 62 -8.18 0.44 -5.28
CA SER A 62 -8.26 0.29 -6.74
C SER A 62 -9.67 0.35 -7.29
N VAL A 63 -9.77 0.60 -8.60
CA VAL A 63 -10.98 0.50 -9.42
C VAL A 63 -10.59 -0.21 -10.71
N ASN A 64 -11.30 -1.30 -11.06
CA ASN A 64 -11.10 -2.07 -12.29
C ASN A 64 -9.62 -2.39 -12.60
N ALA A 65 -8.85 -2.78 -11.59
CA ALA A 65 -7.39 -2.97 -11.69
C ALA A 65 -6.97 -3.95 -12.80
N ASP A 66 -7.77 -4.98 -13.01
CA ASP A 66 -7.46 -6.08 -13.93
C ASP A 66 -8.14 -5.94 -15.30
N GLU A 67 -8.90 -4.86 -15.51
CA GLU A 67 -9.58 -4.62 -16.78
C GLU A 67 -8.56 -4.17 -17.85
N PRO A 68 -8.49 -4.83 -19.01
CA PRO A 68 -7.59 -4.39 -20.08
C PRO A 68 -7.97 -3.00 -20.62
N MET A 69 -7.00 -2.08 -20.64
CA MET A 69 -7.20 -0.72 -21.13
C MET A 69 -6.15 -0.33 -22.17
N VAL A 70 -6.46 0.67 -23.01
CA VAL A 70 -5.49 1.25 -23.94
C VAL A 70 -4.60 2.25 -23.18
N PRO A 71 -3.29 1.98 -23.00
CA PRO A 71 -2.44 2.77 -22.10
C PRO A 71 -1.94 4.09 -22.71
N ALA A 72 -2.20 4.34 -24.00
CA ALA A 72 -1.61 5.46 -24.76
C ALA A 72 -0.09 5.54 -24.56
N SER A 73 0.45 6.70 -24.18
CA SER A 73 1.89 6.87 -23.93
C SER A 73 2.40 6.15 -22.68
N THR A 74 1.54 5.66 -21.77
CA THR A 74 1.97 4.92 -20.57
C THR A 74 2.69 3.62 -20.92
N VAL A 75 2.47 3.06 -22.11
CA VAL A 75 3.23 1.89 -22.62
C VAL A 75 4.75 2.15 -22.63
N LYS A 76 5.18 3.42 -22.69
CA LYS A 76 6.60 3.80 -22.66
C LYS A 76 7.28 3.39 -21.35
N LEU A 77 6.55 3.36 -20.24
CA LEU A 77 7.12 2.89 -18.96
C LEU A 77 7.57 1.44 -19.06
N LEU A 78 6.80 0.59 -19.76
CA LEU A 78 7.16 -0.80 -20.00
C LEU A 78 8.34 -0.92 -20.97
N THR A 79 8.37 -0.10 -22.02
CA THR A 79 9.48 -0.13 -22.99
C THR A 79 10.80 0.31 -22.37
N THR A 80 10.79 1.36 -21.53
CA THR A 80 11.97 1.84 -20.82
C THR A 80 12.40 0.90 -19.70
N GLY A 81 11.46 0.31 -18.95
CA GLY A 81 11.80 -0.62 -17.87
C GLY A 81 12.31 -1.99 -18.35
N PHE A 82 12.03 -2.35 -19.61
CA PHE A 82 12.52 -3.58 -20.23
C PHE A 82 13.90 -3.44 -20.89
N ALA A 83 14.22 -2.26 -21.42
CA ALA A 83 15.46 -1.99 -22.16
C ALA A 83 16.69 -1.89 -21.23
#